data_AF-A0A196SLI9-F1
#
_entry.id   AF-A0A196SLI9-F1
#
_cell.length_a   1.000
_cell.length_b   1.000
_cell.length_c   1.000
_cell.angle_alpha   90.00
_cell.angle_beta   90.00
_cell.angle_gamma   90.00
#
_symmetry.space_group_name_H-M   'P 1'
#
loop_
_entity.id
_entity.type
_entity.pdbx_description
1 polymer ?
#
loop_
_entity_poly.entity_id
_entity_poly.type
_entity_poly.pdbx_seq_one_letter_code
_entity_poly.pdbx_strand_id
1 'polypeptide(L)'
;MEIQIASTLQLLSESAKDKNVQIHGLKFLVETCADGVSDESIRELPIVKTVVTSMQTNSTVKQVLKLGCSVLIKYSRFPCCVEEFYSLNVVPYLCTQITRLASESVLSMELAVIAAYGMNMHKRPGDVDATVLTALLKIEGKWDTNPGVLQQILTNYAVLAQNEPNHPAVLSSQLVSSLEKYLHNYRENEYRRGAASCAPSTSSMSSSPSCCSACRDEVIHHEGIALLVRLTNLSQYDEAVCCEAMKVIRCVCSAETQSLQSVIDGNVMSSAVMCMSSYPRSREIIAHGVRALEWVVHAGTQDVWKLMVDEGVGDVIVQALVDHDDDEILAFLASLTVQLLQAMRDPTAIAAFVQTINLLPAVREAMARNAQNESILASLAKILAVLASTKPVLPLLVQADFCPVLLLSLHHVQLPATVRLLTAVLWKACLDQAGRVAVFQAGGVDALIEMLQNFPNDATVLRNCSGCLLLLTRDYAAVGQTMMSRLALSPVIDALQQFAQEPQLVIQAMPLLQVVCAQNARARHYAVDHDAFAAVMEVMQKQMSNEPVIHCSLSFLLLLLGTEDGIRKARSETNIIPILSEVETYYKANLNVFGIVSTIKVRLQSGAM
;
A
#
# COMPACT_ATOMS: atom_id res chain seq x y z
N MET A 1 35.06 36.78 -12.52
CA MET A 1 34.64 36.38 -11.16
C MET A 1 35.74 35.59 -10.46
N GLU A 2 36.22 34.49 -11.03
CA GLU A 2 37.38 33.72 -10.51
C GLU A 2 38.59 34.59 -10.13
N ILE A 3 39.05 35.46 -11.03
CA ILE A 3 40.15 36.41 -10.77
C ILE A 3 39.89 37.28 -9.53
N GLN A 4 38.65 37.73 -9.33
CA GLN A 4 38.29 38.59 -8.20
C GLN A 4 38.27 37.82 -6.88
N ILE A 5 37.83 36.56 -6.89
CA ILE A 5 37.91 35.67 -5.74
C ILE A 5 39.39 35.43 -5.40
N ALA A 6 40.22 35.07 -6.38
CA ALA A 6 41.65 34.83 -6.19
C ALA A 6 42.38 36.05 -5.61
N SER A 7 42.17 37.25 -6.18
CA SER A 7 42.75 38.49 -5.66
C SER A 7 42.28 38.81 -4.24
N THR A 8 41.02 38.52 -3.92
CA THR A 8 40.49 38.75 -2.56
C THR A 8 41.12 37.77 -1.56
N LEU A 9 41.28 36.50 -1.92
CA LEU A 9 41.96 35.51 -1.08
C LEU A 9 43.42 35.91 -0.81
N GLN A 10 44.12 36.39 -1.85
CA GLN A 10 45.48 36.90 -1.70
C GLN A 10 45.54 38.07 -0.69
N LEU A 11 44.70 39.09 -0.88
CA LEU A 11 44.61 40.24 0.03
C LEU A 11 44.31 39.82 1.48
N LEU A 12 43.39 38.88 1.67
CA LEU A 12 43.05 38.34 2.99
C LEU A 12 44.25 37.63 3.64
N SER A 13 45.03 36.88 2.87
CA SER A 13 46.22 36.18 3.38
C SER A 13 47.38 37.13 3.72
N GLU A 14 47.63 38.15 2.92
CA GLU A 14 48.69 39.14 3.15
C GLU A 14 48.37 40.07 4.32
N SER A 15 47.08 40.35 4.54
CA SER A 15 46.59 41.28 5.56
C SER A 15 45.91 40.59 6.75
N ALA A 16 46.40 39.41 7.15
CA ALA A 16 45.74 38.54 8.14
C ALA A 16 45.41 39.21 9.49
N LYS A 17 46.18 40.24 9.90
CA LYS A 17 46.00 40.97 11.17
C LYS A 17 45.14 42.24 11.06
N ASP A 18 44.87 42.73 9.85
CA ASP A 18 44.06 43.92 9.64
C ASP A 18 42.56 43.55 9.61
N LYS A 19 41.89 43.81 10.73
CA LYS A 19 40.47 43.47 10.92
C LYS A 19 39.56 44.11 9.87
N ASN A 20 39.87 45.31 9.39
CA ASN A 20 39.03 45.99 8.41
C ASN A 20 39.17 45.33 7.04
N VAL A 21 40.40 44.96 6.64
CA VAL A 21 40.65 44.21 5.40
C VAL A 21 39.97 42.85 5.48
N GLN A 22 40.07 42.15 6.61
CA GLN A 22 39.40 40.86 6.82
C GLN A 22 37.88 40.98 6.68
N ILE A 23 37.25 41.97 7.31
CA ILE A 23 35.79 42.17 7.26
C ILE A 23 35.32 42.44 5.82
N HIS A 24 35.98 43.35 5.09
CA HIS A 24 35.57 43.68 3.73
C HIS A 24 35.81 42.54 2.75
N GLY A 25 36.96 41.86 2.85
CA GLY A 25 37.27 40.73 1.97
C GLY A 25 36.36 39.53 2.20
N LEU A 26 36.07 39.17 3.46
CA LEU A 26 35.12 38.08 3.74
C LEU A 26 33.70 38.43 3.30
N LYS A 27 33.26 39.68 3.50
CA LYS A 27 31.95 40.14 3.00
C LYS A 27 31.86 40.03 1.48
N PHE A 28 32.92 40.43 0.76
CA PHE A 28 33.00 40.26 -0.69
C PHE A 28 32.89 38.79 -1.11
N LEU A 29 33.57 37.86 -0.42
CA LEU A 29 33.45 36.43 -0.70
C LEU A 29 32.02 35.90 -0.48
N VAL A 30 31.32 36.36 0.55
CA VAL A 30 29.90 36.02 0.77
C VAL A 30 29.04 36.50 -0.39
N GLU A 31 29.24 37.74 -0.86
CA GLU A 31 28.45 38.35 -1.94
C GLU A 31 28.75 37.73 -3.31
N THR A 32 29.99 37.31 -3.53
CA THR A 32 30.46 36.77 -4.83
C THR A 32 30.05 35.32 -5.06
N CYS A 33 29.73 34.57 -3.99
CA CYS A 33 29.18 33.23 -4.08
C CYS A 33 27.67 33.29 -4.44
N ALA A 34 27.38 33.64 -5.70
CA ALA A 34 26.06 33.65 -6.34
C ALA A 34 25.94 32.50 -7.37
N ASP A 35 24.79 32.38 -8.05
CA ASP A 35 24.40 31.21 -8.88
C ASP A 35 25.17 31.02 -10.21
N GLY A 36 26.39 31.55 -10.33
CA GLY A 36 27.23 31.44 -11.53
C GLY A 36 28.64 30.88 -11.30
N VAL A 37 28.98 30.48 -10.07
CA VAL A 37 30.29 29.88 -9.74
C VAL A 37 30.18 28.36 -9.84
N SER A 38 31.06 27.71 -10.62
CA SER A 38 31.14 26.24 -10.71
C SER A 38 32.26 25.70 -9.82
N ASP A 39 32.15 24.43 -9.38
CA ASP A 39 33.20 23.72 -8.62
C ASP A 39 34.56 23.78 -9.34
N GLU A 40 34.56 23.58 -10.66
CA GLU A 40 35.75 23.64 -11.51
C GLU A 40 36.46 25.00 -11.45
N SER A 41 35.69 26.10 -11.41
CA SER A 41 36.23 27.46 -11.42
C SER A 41 36.91 27.89 -10.11
N ILE A 42 36.70 27.13 -9.03
CA ILE A 42 37.24 27.47 -7.71
C ILE A 42 38.09 26.37 -7.08
N ARG A 43 38.25 25.22 -7.78
CA ARG A 43 38.95 24.04 -7.27
C ARG A 43 40.38 24.32 -6.82
N GLU A 44 41.09 25.17 -7.56
CA GLU A 44 42.49 25.52 -7.27
C GLU A 44 42.64 26.70 -6.29
N LEU A 45 41.52 27.30 -5.84
CA LEU A 45 41.55 28.45 -4.95
C LEU A 45 41.56 27.99 -3.48
N PRO A 46 42.46 28.53 -2.63
CA PRO A 46 42.60 28.12 -1.23
C PRO A 46 41.53 28.77 -0.33
N ILE A 47 40.26 28.62 -0.69
CA ILE A 47 39.13 29.32 -0.06
C ILE A 47 39.02 28.92 1.40
N VAL A 48 38.92 27.63 1.69
CA VAL A 48 38.71 27.15 3.06
C VAL A 48 39.95 27.46 3.90
N LYS A 49 41.16 27.21 3.38
CA LYS A 49 42.41 27.53 4.07
C LYS A 49 42.51 29.00 4.45
N THR A 50 42.20 29.91 3.53
CA THR A 50 42.30 31.36 3.76
C THR A 50 41.28 31.82 4.80
N VAL A 51 40.04 31.37 4.67
CA VAL A 51 38.95 31.75 5.60
C VAL A 51 39.23 31.23 7.01
N VAL A 52 39.66 29.97 7.15
CA VAL A 52 39.99 29.38 8.46
C VAL A 52 41.20 30.09 9.09
N THR A 53 42.23 30.43 8.29
CA THR A 53 43.38 31.20 8.78
C THR A 53 42.96 32.58 9.28
N SER A 54 42.04 33.25 8.56
CA SER A 54 41.46 34.53 8.99
C SER A 54 40.73 34.40 10.32
N MET A 55 39.88 33.39 10.48
CA MET A 55 39.14 33.11 11.71
C MET A 55 40.08 32.80 12.89
N GLN A 56 41.13 32.00 12.67
CA GLN A 56 42.12 31.67 13.70
C GLN A 56 42.92 32.90 14.15
N THR A 57 43.38 33.71 13.20
CA THR A 57 44.17 34.92 13.47
C THR A 57 43.34 35.98 14.18
N ASN A 58 42.05 36.05 13.89
CA ASN A 58 41.11 37.04 14.43
C ASN A 58 40.05 36.41 15.35
N SER A 59 40.46 35.41 16.14
CA SER A 59 39.57 34.60 17.01
C SER A 59 38.78 35.37 18.06
N THR A 60 39.12 36.63 18.32
CA THR A 60 38.38 37.52 19.25
C THR A 60 37.46 38.51 18.54
N VAL A 61 37.50 38.59 17.21
CA VAL A 61 36.75 39.58 16.41
C VAL A 61 35.46 38.94 15.90
N LYS A 62 34.36 39.12 16.64
CA LYS A 62 33.06 38.50 16.35
C LYS A 62 32.61 38.66 14.89
N GLN A 63 32.82 39.83 14.29
CA GLN A 63 32.39 40.09 12.91
C GLN A 63 33.19 39.29 11.88
N VAL A 64 34.51 39.11 12.10
CA VAL A 64 35.35 38.26 11.25
C VAL A 64 34.90 36.80 11.36
N LEU A 65 34.62 36.32 12.57
CA LEU A 65 34.13 34.95 12.77
C LEU A 65 32.78 34.71 12.08
N LYS A 66 31.81 35.63 12.23
CA LYS A 66 30.50 35.52 11.57
C LYS A 66 30.61 35.50 10.05
N LEU A 67 31.39 36.42 9.48
CA LEU A 67 31.59 36.47 8.04
C LEU A 67 32.36 35.24 7.55
N GLY A 68 33.38 34.78 8.28
CA GLY A 68 34.09 33.54 7.99
C GLY A 68 33.15 32.33 7.94
N CYS A 69 32.31 32.15 8.96
CA CYS A 69 31.29 31.10 8.96
C CYS A 69 30.31 31.24 7.80
N SER A 70 29.89 32.47 7.46
CA SER A 70 28.99 32.73 6.32
C SER A 70 29.62 32.32 4.99
N VAL A 71 30.92 32.60 4.81
CA VAL A 71 31.67 32.14 3.63
C VAL A 71 31.70 30.62 3.61
N LEU A 72 32.09 29.98 4.71
CA LEU A 72 32.15 28.51 4.79
C LEU A 72 30.79 27.86 4.46
N ILE A 73 29.69 28.34 5.04
CA ILE A 73 28.32 27.82 4.74
C ILE A 73 27.99 27.96 3.25
N LYS A 74 28.24 29.13 2.64
CA LYS A 74 27.94 29.32 1.21
C LYS A 74 28.76 28.44 0.29
N TYR A 75 30.02 28.18 0.65
CA TYR A 75 30.93 27.38 -0.16
C TYR A 75 30.84 25.87 0.13
N SER A 76 30.10 25.44 1.15
CA SER A 76 29.89 24.02 1.46
C SER A 76 29.17 23.24 0.36
N ARG A 77 28.50 23.94 -0.59
CA ARG A 77 27.85 23.34 -1.76
C ARG A 77 28.82 22.81 -2.81
N PHE A 78 30.11 23.18 -2.73
CA PHE A 78 31.14 22.78 -3.69
C PHE A 78 31.94 21.61 -3.15
N PRO A 79 31.96 20.44 -3.84
CA PRO A 79 32.74 19.28 -3.43
C PRO A 79 34.20 19.58 -3.10
N CYS A 80 34.89 20.41 -3.89
CA CYS A 80 36.30 20.75 -3.64
C CYS A 80 36.50 21.45 -2.28
N CYS A 81 35.56 22.32 -1.88
CA CYS A 81 35.61 22.99 -0.59
C CYS A 81 35.28 22.03 0.57
N VAL A 82 34.39 21.06 0.36
CA VAL A 82 34.10 20.01 1.35
C VAL A 82 35.36 19.18 1.60
N GLU A 83 36.04 18.73 0.55
CA GLU A 83 37.32 18.00 0.67
C GLU A 83 38.40 18.82 1.39
N GLU A 84 38.58 20.09 1.01
CA GLU A 84 39.53 20.99 1.64
C GLU A 84 39.23 21.16 3.15
N PHE A 85 37.96 21.33 3.51
CA PHE A 85 37.52 21.51 4.91
C PHE A 85 37.85 20.33 5.83
N TYR A 86 37.65 19.10 5.35
CA TYR A 86 38.02 17.92 6.13
C TYR A 86 39.53 17.69 6.14
N SER A 87 40.23 17.90 5.02
CA SER A 87 41.69 17.73 4.97
C SER A 87 42.47 18.70 5.87
N LEU A 88 41.92 19.89 6.11
CA LEU A 88 42.50 20.90 6.99
C LEU A 88 42.15 20.72 8.47
N ASN A 89 41.44 19.66 8.86
CA ASN A 89 41.00 19.42 10.24
C ASN A 89 40.22 20.61 10.85
N VAL A 90 39.33 21.21 10.06
CA VAL A 90 38.56 22.39 10.51
C VAL A 90 37.52 22.01 11.57
N VAL A 91 36.96 20.79 11.52
CA VAL A 91 35.93 20.34 12.48
C VAL A 91 36.46 20.30 13.93
N PRO A 92 37.60 19.66 14.25
CA PRO A 92 38.18 19.73 15.59
C PRO A 92 38.42 21.16 16.10
N TYR A 93 38.84 22.07 15.21
CA TYR A 93 38.99 23.49 15.55
C TYR A 93 37.66 24.12 15.95
N LEU A 94 36.61 23.96 15.13
CA LEU A 94 35.28 24.48 15.42
C LEU A 94 34.69 23.87 16.70
N CYS A 95 34.78 22.55 16.90
CA CYS A 95 34.34 21.89 18.14
C CYS A 95 35.05 22.44 19.39
N THR A 96 36.33 22.79 19.26
CA THR A 96 37.09 23.43 20.35
C THR A 96 36.59 24.85 20.61
N GLN A 97 36.21 25.61 19.58
CA GLN A 97 35.63 26.95 19.76
C GLN A 97 34.23 26.88 20.37
N ILE A 98 33.36 26.04 19.82
CA ILE A 98 31.99 25.78 20.27
C ILE A 98 31.94 25.48 21.77
N THR A 99 32.86 24.65 22.27
CA THR A 99 32.92 24.29 23.70
C THR A 99 33.43 25.41 24.61
N ARG A 100 34.15 26.39 24.06
CA ARG A 100 34.77 27.53 24.79
C ARG A 100 33.96 28.83 24.68
N LEU A 101 33.17 29.01 23.64
CA LEU A 101 32.55 30.29 23.30
C LEU A 101 31.31 30.60 24.14
N ALA A 102 31.21 31.86 24.54
CA ALA A 102 30.06 32.44 25.24
C ALA A 102 29.16 33.31 24.34
N SER A 103 29.52 33.49 23.07
CA SER A 103 28.77 34.37 22.16
C SER A 103 27.79 33.58 21.31
N GLU A 104 26.50 33.62 21.69
CA GLU A 104 25.37 33.00 20.99
C GLU A 104 25.45 33.08 19.46
N SER A 105 25.56 34.31 18.94
CA SER A 105 25.51 34.55 17.49
C SER A 105 26.75 34.08 16.71
N VAL A 106 27.85 33.74 17.38
CA VAL A 106 29.01 33.10 16.76
C VAL A 106 28.85 31.58 16.86
N LEU A 107 28.45 31.09 18.03
CA LEU A 107 28.16 29.68 18.28
C LEU A 107 27.13 29.10 17.29
N SER A 108 26.02 29.79 17.08
CA SER A 108 24.98 29.37 16.12
C SER A 108 25.53 29.26 14.69
N MET A 109 26.40 30.19 14.28
CA MET A 109 27.04 30.16 12.96
C MET A 109 28.06 29.03 12.82
N GLU A 110 28.86 28.75 13.86
CA GLU A 110 29.83 27.66 13.85
C GLU A 110 29.14 26.29 13.81
N LEU A 111 28.04 26.13 14.56
CA LEU A 111 27.20 24.94 14.49
C LEU A 111 26.58 24.78 13.08
N ALA A 112 26.12 25.88 12.47
CA ALA A 112 25.59 25.86 11.10
C ALA A 112 26.65 25.44 10.08
N VAL A 113 27.92 25.85 10.25
CA VAL A 113 29.03 25.38 9.40
C VAL A 113 29.19 23.85 9.50
N ILE A 114 29.22 23.29 10.71
CA ILE A 114 29.36 21.84 10.90
C ILE A 114 28.20 21.09 10.24
N ALA A 115 26.96 21.58 10.41
CA ALA A 115 25.78 20.99 9.78
C ALA A 115 25.87 21.05 8.24
N ALA A 116 26.18 22.21 7.68
CA ALA A 116 26.23 22.45 6.24
C ALA A 116 27.28 21.58 5.52
N TYR A 117 28.50 21.48 6.07
CA TYR A 117 29.52 20.58 5.52
C TYR A 117 29.15 19.12 5.73
N GLY A 118 28.48 18.85 6.84
CA GLY A 118 27.96 17.56 7.17
C GLY A 118 26.95 16.98 6.18
N MET A 119 25.98 17.80 5.77
CA MET A 119 24.93 17.41 4.83
C MET A 119 25.46 17.16 3.41
N ASN A 120 26.55 17.83 3.03
CA ASN A 120 27.12 17.76 1.69
C ASN A 120 28.22 16.69 1.54
N MET A 121 28.43 15.83 2.54
CA MET A 121 29.46 14.80 2.51
C MET A 121 28.84 13.41 2.41
N HIS A 122 29.17 12.65 1.36
CA HIS A 122 28.67 11.29 1.16
C HIS A 122 29.16 10.28 2.21
N LYS A 123 30.29 10.55 2.88
CA LYS A 123 30.81 9.71 3.97
C LYS A 123 31.80 10.48 4.85
N ARG A 124 31.39 10.86 6.06
CA ARG A 124 32.27 11.51 7.04
C ARG A 124 33.34 10.54 7.58
N PRO A 125 34.56 11.03 7.89
CA PRO A 125 35.51 10.27 8.68
C PRO A 125 34.92 9.95 10.07
N GLY A 126 34.99 8.70 10.51
CA GLY A 126 34.28 8.24 11.72
C GLY A 126 34.73 8.91 13.03
N ASP A 127 35.97 9.40 13.08
CA ASP A 127 36.53 10.17 14.20
C ASP A 127 35.93 11.58 14.31
N VAL A 128 35.46 12.14 13.19
CA VAL A 128 34.86 13.48 13.16
C VAL A 128 33.49 13.48 13.82
N ASP A 129 32.66 12.48 13.56
CA ASP A 129 31.33 12.38 14.17
C ASP A 129 31.38 12.26 15.69
N ALA A 130 32.28 11.41 16.20
CA ALA A 130 32.51 11.30 17.64
C ALA A 130 32.97 12.64 18.25
N THR A 131 33.79 13.40 17.53
CA THR A 131 34.27 14.73 17.95
C THR A 131 33.14 15.75 18.02
N VAL A 132 32.28 15.81 16.99
CA VAL A 132 31.12 16.70 16.95
C VAL A 132 30.13 16.33 18.05
N LEU A 133 29.76 15.06 18.15
CA LEU A 133 28.82 14.55 19.16
C LEU A 133 29.28 14.87 20.58
N THR A 134 30.57 14.64 20.89
CA THR A 134 31.16 14.99 22.19
C THR A 134 31.09 16.49 22.48
N ALA A 135 31.24 17.34 21.46
CA ALA A 135 31.13 18.78 21.62
C ALA A 135 29.67 19.22 21.88
N LEU A 136 28.70 18.65 21.15
CA LEU A 136 27.28 18.96 21.32
C LEU A 136 26.77 18.57 22.71
N LEU A 137 27.07 17.35 23.17
CA LEU A 137 26.67 16.87 24.49
C LEU A 137 27.24 17.73 25.65
N LYS A 138 28.39 18.41 25.43
CA LYS A 138 28.98 19.33 26.43
C LYS A 138 28.30 20.68 26.50
N ILE A 139 27.62 21.12 25.45
CA ILE A 139 27.05 22.47 25.35
C ILE A 139 25.53 22.48 25.48
N GLU A 140 24.84 21.36 25.19
CA GLU A 140 23.38 21.34 25.11
C GLU A 140 22.68 21.85 26.38
N GLY A 141 23.18 21.48 27.57
CA GLY A 141 22.61 21.93 28.85
C GLY A 141 22.92 23.39 29.18
N LYS A 142 23.89 24.04 28.52
CA LYS A 142 24.25 25.44 28.76
C LYS A 142 23.38 26.44 28.00
N TRP A 143 22.75 25.98 26.91
CA TRP A 143 22.03 26.84 25.96
C TRP A 143 20.55 26.48 25.86
N ASP A 144 20.00 25.82 26.89
CA ASP A 144 18.61 25.37 26.99
C ASP A 144 17.56 26.51 26.91
N THR A 145 17.97 27.76 27.03
CA THR A 145 17.11 28.94 26.92
C THR A 145 17.27 29.68 25.59
N ASN A 146 18.12 29.21 24.67
CA ASN A 146 18.40 29.91 23.42
C ASN A 146 17.91 29.15 22.18
N PRO A 147 16.81 29.56 21.53
CA PRO A 147 16.23 28.83 20.41
C PRO A 147 17.15 28.72 19.20
N GLY A 148 17.88 29.79 18.85
CA GLY A 148 18.75 29.82 17.67
C GLY A 148 19.98 28.90 17.81
N VAL A 149 20.48 28.68 19.02
CA VAL A 149 21.54 27.70 19.28
C VAL A 149 20.96 26.29 19.33
N LEU A 150 19.84 26.08 20.02
CA LEU A 150 19.20 24.76 20.13
C LEU A 150 18.79 24.21 18.76
N GLN A 151 18.26 25.05 17.87
CA GLN A 151 17.93 24.68 16.49
C GLN A 151 19.16 24.14 15.74
N GLN A 152 20.31 24.80 15.91
CA GLN A 152 21.55 24.39 15.26
C GLN A 152 22.14 23.12 15.87
N ILE A 153 21.99 22.92 17.19
CA ILE A 153 22.35 21.65 17.85
C ILE A 153 21.49 20.52 17.30
N LEU A 154 20.17 20.70 17.23
CA LEU A 154 19.25 19.71 16.65
C LEU A 154 19.59 19.43 15.18
N THR A 155 19.86 20.46 14.38
CA THR A 155 20.27 20.26 12.98
C THR A 155 21.52 19.38 12.89
N ASN A 156 22.51 19.58 13.75
CA ASN A 156 23.68 18.72 13.79
C ASN A 156 23.38 17.30 14.26
N TYR A 157 22.48 17.11 15.24
CA TYR A 157 22.02 15.79 15.63
C TYR A 157 21.31 15.06 14.48
N ALA A 158 20.46 15.74 13.71
CA ALA A 158 19.82 15.17 12.53
C ALA A 158 20.84 14.70 11.49
N VAL A 159 21.93 15.46 11.26
CA VAL A 159 23.00 15.04 10.36
C VAL A 159 23.80 13.88 10.94
N LEU A 160 24.12 13.89 12.24
CA LEU A 160 24.83 12.79 12.90
C LEU A 160 24.01 11.49 12.91
N ALA A 161 22.69 11.60 13.03
CA ALA A 161 21.75 10.49 13.00
C ALA A 161 21.71 9.80 11.62
N GLN A 162 22.21 10.42 10.55
CA GLN A 162 22.33 9.73 9.26
C GLN A 162 23.32 8.56 9.32
N ASN A 163 24.24 8.56 10.30
CA ASN A 163 25.20 7.48 10.54
C ASN A 163 24.76 6.63 11.74
N GLU A 164 24.38 5.37 11.46
CA GLU A 164 23.86 4.38 12.42
C GLU A 164 24.68 4.26 13.73
N PRO A 165 26.03 4.24 13.72
CA PRO A 165 26.81 4.09 14.96
C PRO A 165 26.63 5.22 15.97
N ASN A 166 26.09 6.37 15.56
CA ASN A 166 25.89 7.52 16.43
C ASN A 166 24.52 7.51 17.13
N HIS A 167 23.57 6.67 16.71
CA HIS A 167 22.18 6.70 17.20
C HIS A 167 22.06 6.61 18.73
N PRO A 168 22.72 5.65 19.43
CA PRO A 168 22.52 5.50 20.87
C PRO A 168 22.98 6.76 21.63
N ALA A 169 24.04 7.39 21.14
CA ALA A 169 24.60 8.58 21.76
C ALA A 169 23.77 9.83 21.46
N VAL A 170 23.18 9.96 20.28
CA VAL A 170 22.22 11.03 19.97
C VAL A 170 20.96 10.89 20.83
N LEU A 171 20.44 9.67 20.99
CA LEU A 171 19.28 9.41 21.86
C LEU A 171 19.56 9.67 23.35
N SER A 172 20.83 9.55 23.79
CA SER A 172 21.23 9.88 25.16
C SER A 172 21.29 11.39 25.47
N SER A 173 21.08 12.25 24.47
CA SER A 173 21.08 13.71 24.60
C SER A 173 19.99 14.21 25.56
N GLN A 174 20.36 15.14 26.45
CA GLN A 174 19.40 15.82 27.32
C GLN A 174 18.45 16.73 26.53
N LEU A 175 18.92 17.25 25.40
CA LEU A 175 18.11 18.07 24.49
C LEU A 175 17.02 17.22 23.84
N VAL A 176 17.37 16.02 23.37
CA VAL A 176 16.43 15.07 22.76
C VAL A 176 15.43 14.53 23.79
N SER A 177 15.87 14.21 25.01
CA SER A 177 14.94 13.79 26.08
C SER A 177 14.03 14.92 26.56
N SER A 178 14.49 16.18 26.48
CA SER A 178 13.70 17.37 26.88
C SER A 178 12.99 18.05 25.72
N LEU A 179 12.89 17.42 24.53
CA LEU A 179 12.34 18.02 23.32
C LEU A 179 10.93 18.58 23.54
N GLU A 180 10.12 17.92 24.36
CA GLU A 180 8.77 18.36 24.75
C GLU A 180 8.76 19.77 25.33
N LYS A 181 9.65 20.05 26.30
CA LYS A 181 9.79 21.37 26.92
C LYS A 181 10.03 22.44 25.87
N TYR A 182 10.84 22.13 24.86
CA TYR A 182 11.21 23.09 23.83
C TYR A 182 10.14 23.27 22.75
N LEU A 183 9.46 22.20 22.34
CA LEU A 183 8.35 22.28 21.38
C LEU A 183 7.16 23.09 21.92
N HIS A 184 6.97 23.09 23.25
CA HIS A 184 5.96 23.91 23.90
C HIS A 184 6.37 25.40 23.95
N ASN A 185 7.64 25.67 24.23
CA ASN A 185 8.16 27.03 24.40
C ASN A 185 8.48 27.74 23.08
N TYR A 186 8.80 27.00 22.01
CA TYR A 186 9.20 27.54 20.72
C TYR A 186 8.25 27.02 19.62
N ARG A 187 7.32 27.88 19.21
CA ARG A 187 6.28 27.56 18.20
C ARG A 187 6.75 27.67 16.75
N GLU A 188 8.00 28.06 16.50
CA GLU A 188 8.52 28.29 15.15
C GLU A 188 8.76 26.98 14.38
N ASN A 189 8.34 26.94 13.11
CA ASN A 189 8.22 25.72 12.29
C ASN A 189 9.56 25.00 12.04
N GLU A 190 10.67 25.74 11.94
CA GLU A 190 11.99 25.13 11.66
C GLU A 190 12.52 24.29 12.83
N TYR A 191 12.22 24.69 14.07
CA TYR A 191 12.61 23.94 15.26
C TYR A 191 11.89 22.58 15.33
N ARG A 192 10.61 22.57 14.95
CA ARG A 192 9.76 21.36 14.92
C ARG A 192 10.21 20.38 13.85
N ARG A 193 10.67 20.85 12.68
CA ARG A 193 11.26 19.98 11.64
C ARG A 193 12.57 19.37 12.07
N GLY A 194 13.48 20.17 12.65
CA GLY A 194 14.74 19.66 13.19
C GLY A 194 14.52 18.55 14.22
N ALA A 195 13.62 18.80 15.18
CA ALA A 195 13.16 17.83 16.18
C ALA A 195 12.62 16.53 15.56
N ALA A 196 11.74 16.61 14.56
CA ALA A 196 11.18 15.44 13.88
C ALA A 196 12.24 14.66 13.07
N SER A 197 13.23 15.36 12.49
CA SER A 197 14.35 14.72 11.76
C SER A 197 15.43 14.11 12.66
N CYS A 198 15.48 14.51 13.93
CA CYS A 198 16.35 13.92 14.95
C CYS A 198 15.79 12.61 15.53
N ALA A 199 14.47 12.40 15.47
CA ALA A 199 13.93 11.05 15.54
C ALA A 199 14.44 10.30 14.29
N PRO A 200 14.96 9.07 14.42
CA PRO A 200 15.98 8.50 13.54
C PRO A 200 15.73 8.81 12.06
N SER A 201 16.72 9.47 11.48
CA SER A 201 16.70 10.05 10.13
C SER A 201 16.22 9.04 9.09
N THR A 202 15.06 9.32 8.52
CA THR A 202 14.27 8.44 7.65
C THR A 202 14.79 8.33 6.21
N SER A 203 15.78 9.14 5.81
CA SER A 203 16.32 9.12 4.44
C SER A 203 17.12 7.85 4.13
N SER A 204 17.75 7.21 5.12
CA SER A 204 18.42 5.91 4.98
C SER A 204 17.52 4.70 5.32
N MET A 205 16.31 4.94 5.84
CA MET A 205 15.37 3.90 6.29
C MET A 205 14.42 3.38 5.19
N SER A 206 14.56 3.86 3.95
CA SER A 206 13.63 3.56 2.84
C SER A 206 14.01 2.36 1.97
N SER A 207 15.21 1.79 2.10
CA SER A 207 15.76 0.87 1.08
C SER A 207 16.20 -0.53 1.54
N SER A 208 16.06 -0.92 2.81
CA SER A 208 16.50 -2.26 3.27
C SER A 208 15.76 -2.77 4.52
N PRO A 209 15.04 -3.92 4.47
CA PRO A 209 14.35 -4.51 5.63
C PRO A 209 15.30 -5.11 6.68
N SER A 210 16.55 -5.43 6.34
CA SER A 210 17.47 -6.18 7.21
C SER A 210 18.41 -5.30 8.05
N CYS A 211 18.46 -3.99 7.81
CA CYS A 211 19.44 -3.08 8.44
C CYS A 211 18.86 -2.20 9.57
N CYS A 212 17.65 -2.48 10.09
CA CYS A 212 16.89 -1.50 10.89
C CYS A 212 16.22 -2.01 12.18
N SER A 213 16.53 -3.22 12.69
CA SER A 213 15.92 -3.68 13.95
C SER A 213 16.45 -2.93 15.18
N ALA A 214 17.77 -2.73 15.29
CA ALA A 214 18.41 -2.15 16.47
C ALA A 214 17.94 -0.71 16.78
N CYS A 215 17.94 0.19 15.79
CA CYS A 215 17.51 1.58 15.97
C CYS A 215 16.01 1.69 16.30
N ARG A 216 15.21 0.79 15.72
CA ARG A 216 13.77 0.74 15.96
C ARG A 216 13.47 0.26 17.38
N ASP A 217 14.16 -0.78 17.85
CA ASP A 217 14.02 -1.29 19.21
C ASP A 217 14.51 -0.24 20.22
N GLU A 218 15.57 0.52 19.92
CA GLU A 218 16.00 1.65 20.74
C GLU A 218 14.93 2.74 20.87
N VAL A 219 14.29 3.16 19.78
CA VAL A 219 13.16 4.13 19.82
C VAL A 219 11.99 3.61 20.65
N ILE A 220 11.68 2.32 20.51
CA ILE A 220 10.59 1.68 21.23
C ILE A 220 10.89 1.59 22.73
N HIS A 221 12.13 1.33 23.11
CA HIS A 221 12.53 1.12 24.50
C HIS A 221 13.01 2.38 25.25
N HIS A 222 13.31 3.48 24.55
CA HIS A 222 13.87 4.72 25.15
C HIS A 222 12.96 5.95 24.96
N GLU A 223 11.71 5.88 25.45
CA GLU A 223 10.72 6.99 25.43
C GLU A 223 10.38 7.58 24.04
N GLY A 224 10.94 7.03 22.96
CA GLY A 224 10.77 7.55 21.60
C GLY A 224 9.32 7.50 21.12
N ILE A 225 8.56 6.48 21.51
CA ILE A 225 7.12 6.40 21.24
C ILE A 225 6.36 7.56 21.91
N ALA A 226 6.63 7.84 23.18
CA ALA A 226 5.97 8.93 23.90
C ALA A 226 6.29 10.30 23.27
N LEU A 227 7.54 10.50 22.86
CA LEU A 227 7.97 11.69 22.13
C LEU A 227 7.25 11.83 20.78
N LEU A 228 7.13 10.73 20.02
CA LEU A 228 6.46 10.70 18.71
C LEU A 228 4.98 11.06 18.81
N VAL A 229 4.27 10.52 19.80
CA VAL A 229 2.86 10.83 20.09
C VAL A 229 2.69 12.29 20.51
N ARG A 230 3.62 12.83 21.30
CA ARG A 230 3.59 14.26 21.66
C ARG A 230 3.88 15.15 20.46
N LEU A 231 4.84 14.77 19.61
CA LEU A 231 5.19 15.49 18.39
C LEU A 231 3.98 15.58 17.44
N THR A 232 3.31 14.47 17.18
CA THR A 232 2.09 14.43 16.36
C THR A 232 0.97 15.29 16.95
N ASN A 233 0.73 15.21 18.26
CA ASN A 233 -0.25 16.04 18.95
C ASN A 233 0.06 17.56 18.85
N LEU A 234 1.34 17.96 18.94
CA LEU A 234 1.74 19.36 18.86
C LEU A 234 1.85 19.90 17.43
N SER A 235 2.01 19.00 16.45
CA SER A 235 2.21 19.31 15.03
C SER A 235 0.94 19.23 14.19
N GLN A 236 -0.24 19.09 14.80
CA GLN A 236 -1.54 19.17 14.11
C GLN A 236 -1.69 20.40 13.21
N TYR A 237 -0.90 21.45 13.40
CA TYR A 237 -0.92 22.70 12.63
C TYR A 237 0.24 22.87 11.62
N ASP A 238 1.13 21.87 11.47
CA ASP A 238 2.18 21.87 10.46
C ASP A 238 2.23 20.53 9.71
N GLU A 239 1.81 20.54 8.45
CA GLU A 239 1.77 19.37 7.56
C GLU A 239 3.15 18.72 7.38
N ALA A 240 4.22 19.51 7.26
CA ALA A 240 5.55 18.98 7.00
C ALA A 240 6.08 18.20 8.21
N VAL A 241 5.79 18.68 9.42
CA VAL A 241 6.18 18.00 10.66
C VAL A 241 5.33 16.74 10.87
N CYS A 242 4.02 16.81 10.59
CA CYS A 242 3.14 15.64 10.60
C CYS A 242 3.62 14.56 9.62
N CYS A 243 4.08 14.95 8.43
CA CYS A 243 4.61 14.01 7.45
C CYS A 243 5.84 13.26 7.95
N GLU A 244 6.84 13.97 8.47
CA GLU A 244 8.03 13.33 9.04
C GLU A 244 7.69 12.43 10.25
N ALA A 245 6.79 12.89 11.12
CA ALA A 245 6.31 12.07 12.23
C ALA A 245 5.61 10.79 11.72
N MET A 246 4.82 10.88 10.65
CA MET A 246 4.13 9.71 10.08
C MET A 246 5.11 8.70 9.45
N LYS A 247 6.21 9.17 8.86
CA LYS A 247 7.29 8.29 8.37
C LYS A 247 7.89 7.47 9.52
N VAL A 248 8.14 8.12 10.66
CA VAL A 248 8.66 7.45 11.87
C VAL A 248 7.61 6.50 12.45
N ILE A 249 6.33 6.91 12.54
CA ILE A 249 5.22 6.03 12.95
C ILE A 249 5.19 4.75 12.11
N ARG A 250 5.21 4.88 10.78
CA ARG A 250 5.25 3.73 9.87
C ARG A 250 6.44 2.82 10.16
N CYS A 251 7.60 3.38 10.48
CA CYS A 251 8.81 2.61 10.77
C CYS A 251 8.74 1.85 12.09
N VAL A 252 8.17 2.45 13.15
CA VAL A 252 8.01 1.74 14.44
C VAL A 252 6.90 0.70 14.38
N CYS A 253 5.86 0.92 13.58
CA CYS A 253 4.79 -0.06 13.38
C CYS A 253 5.24 -1.30 12.59
N SER A 254 6.30 -1.22 11.77
CA SER A 254 6.85 -2.39 11.06
C SER A 254 7.72 -3.29 11.95
N ALA A 255 7.68 -3.11 13.28
CA ALA A 255 8.43 -3.90 14.24
C ALA A 255 7.99 -5.36 14.34
N GLU A 256 8.88 -6.20 14.89
CA GLU A 256 8.51 -7.56 15.26
C GLU A 256 7.38 -7.56 16.29
N THR A 257 6.58 -8.64 16.31
CA THR A 257 5.32 -8.73 17.06
C THR A 257 5.45 -8.36 18.54
N GLN A 258 6.60 -8.63 19.18
CA GLN A 258 6.82 -8.30 20.60
C GLN A 258 6.93 -6.79 20.85
N SER A 259 7.58 -6.04 19.95
CA SER A 259 7.78 -4.59 20.08
C SER A 259 6.53 -3.80 19.66
N LEU A 260 5.63 -4.41 18.87
CA LEU A 260 4.37 -3.80 18.44
C LEU A 260 3.40 -3.54 19.61
N GLN A 261 3.43 -4.36 20.66
CA GLN A 261 2.58 -4.13 21.83
C GLN A 261 2.91 -2.79 22.50
N SER A 262 4.19 -2.44 22.62
CA SER A 262 4.63 -1.13 23.12
C SER A 262 4.15 0.04 22.25
N VAL A 263 4.07 -0.17 20.92
CA VAL A 263 3.56 0.82 19.97
C VAL A 263 2.05 1.03 20.16
N ILE A 264 1.30 -0.06 20.38
CA ILE A 264 -0.14 -0.02 20.67
C ILE A 264 -0.38 0.67 22.02
N ASP A 265 0.30 0.23 23.07
CA ASP A 265 0.17 0.78 24.43
C ASP A 265 0.59 2.26 24.49
N GLY A 266 1.50 2.67 23.61
CA GLY A 266 1.98 4.04 23.49
C GLY A 266 1.05 4.99 22.73
N ASN A 267 -0.16 4.58 22.33
CA ASN A 267 -1.15 5.44 21.66
C ASN A 267 -0.73 5.97 20.27
N VAL A 268 0.13 5.23 19.58
CA VAL A 268 0.61 5.60 18.23
C VAL A 268 -0.53 5.53 17.21
N MET A 269 -1.48 4.62 17.40
CA MET A 269 -2.63 4.46 16.51
C MET A 269 -3.51 5.72 16.48
N SER A 270 -3.94 6.23 17.65
CA SER A 270 -4.73 7.46 17.75
C SER A 270 -3.99 8.64 17.13
N SER A 271 -2.68 8.70 17.35
CA SER A 271 -1.82 9.75 16.79
C SER A 271 -1.79 9.70 15.27
N ALA A 272 -1.69 8.49 14.69
CA ALA A 272 -1.74 8.28 13.26
C ALA A 272 -3.11 8.69 12.68
N VAL A 273 -4.21 8.24 13.30
CA VAL A 273 -5.58 8.61 12.89
C VAL A 273 -5.76 10.12 12.94
N MET A 274 -5.38 10.76 14.04
CA MET A 274 -5.47 12.20 14.22
C MET A 274 -4.72 12.99 13.14
N CYS A 275 -3.49 12.60 12.80
CA CYS A 275 -2.73 13.24 11.73
C CYS A 275 -3.42 13.08 10.37
N MET A 276 -3.92 11.88 10.04
CA MET A 276 -4.64 11.64 8.80
C MET A 276 -5.95 12.43 8.73
N SER A 277 -6.69 12.55 9.83
CA SER A 277 -7.91 13.35 9.93
C SER A 277 -7.65 14.86 9.86
N SER A 278 -6.48 15.32 10.31
CA SER A 278 -6.09 16.74 10.24
C SER A 278 -5.65 17.14 8.82
N TYR A 279 -5.06 16.21 8.07
CA TYR A 279 -4.56 16.42 6.72
C TYR A 279 -5.10 15.39 5.72
N PRO A 280 -6.43 15.32 5.52
CA PRO A 280 -7.07 14.23 4.77
C PRO A 280 -6.66 14.19 3.30
N ARG A 281 -6.20 15.32 2.73
CA ARG A 281 -5.76 15.43 1.33
C ARG A 281 -4.25 15.26 1.13
N SER A 282 -3.47 15.11 2.21
CA SER A 282 -2.02 14.97 2.10
C SER A 282 -1.65 13.53 1.74
N ARG A 283 -1.23 13.31 0.49
CA ARG A 283 -0.86 11.97 -0.02
C ARG A 283 0.17 11.27 0.86
N GLU A 284 1.22 11.97 1.27
CA GLU A 284 2.28 11.36 2.08
C GLU A 284 1.79 10.94 3.47
N ILE A 285 1.03 11.80 4.15
CA ILE A 285 0.49 11.51 5.48
C ILE A 285 -0.48 10.31 5.42
N ILE A 286 -1.40 10.30 4.44
CA ILE A 286 -2.34 9.18 4.27
C ILE A 286 -1.58 7.90 3.91
N ALA A 287 -0.66 7.93 2.94
CA ALA A 287 0.08 6.74 2.53
C ALA A 287 0.90 6.13 3.69
N HIS A 288 1.62 6.96 4.45
CA HIS A 288 2.40 6.49 5.58
C HIS A 288 1.50 6.00 6.73
N GLY A 289 0.40 6.70 7.02
CA GLY A 289 -0.52 6.34 8.09
C GLY A 289 -1.29 5.06 7.82
N VAL A 290 -1.83 4.89 6.62
CA VAL A 290 -2.52 3.65 6.20
C VAL A 290 -1.57 2.46 6.28
N ARG A 291 -0.32 2.61 5.82
CA ARG A 291 0.69 1.55 5.92
C ARG A 291 1.07 1.23 7.36
N ALA A 292 1.14 2.23 8.25
CA ALA A 292 1.38 2.01 9.67
C ALA A 292 0.25 1.18 10.30
N LEU A 293 -1.01 1.57 10.04
CA LEU A 293 -2.20 0.86 10.53
C LEU A 293 -2.32 -0.56 9.96
N GLU A 294 -1.89 -0.77 8.71
CA GLU A 294 -1.84 -2.09 8.08
C GLU A 294 -0.92 -3.04 8.85
N TRP A 295 0.27 -2.57 9.26
CA TRP A 295 1.16 -3.36 10.10
C TRP A 295 0.55 -3.67 11.46
N VAL A 296 -0.13 -2.69 12.07
CA VAL A 296 -0.78 -2.87 13.38
C VAL A 296 -1.88 -3.93 13.32
N VAL A 297 -2.73 -3.92 12.28
CA VAL A 297 -3.78 -4.94 12.15
C VAL A 297 -3.22 -6.32 11.79
N HIS A 298 -2.14 -6.37 10.99
CA HIS A 298 -1.52 -7.61 10.56
C HIS A 298 -0.83 -8.36 11.71
N ALA A 299 -0.04 -7.63 12.50
CA ALA A 299 0.80 -8.21 13.54
C ALA A 299 0.21 -8.08 14.95
N GLY A 300 -0.86 -7.30 15.14
CA GLY A 300 -1.52 -7.13 16.44
C GLY A 300 -2.22 -8.40 16.94
N THR A 301 -2.61 -8.37 18.22
CA THR A 301 -3.39 -9.44 18.84
C THR A 301 -4.80 -9.52 18.24
N GLN A 302 -5.54 -10.62 18.51
CA GLN A 302 -6.86 -10.85 17.90
C GLN A 302 -7.90 -9.74 18.14
N ASP A 303 -7.71 -8.89 19.14
CA ASP A 303 -8.63 -7.80 19.49
C ASP A 303 -8.19 -6.41 19.01
N VAL A 304 -7.03 -6.29 18.33
CA VAL A 304 -6.50 -4.97 17.89
C VAL A 304 -7.47 -4.24 16.97
N TRP A 305 -8.30 -4.97 16.20
CA TRP A 305 -9.30 -4.37 15.32
C TRP A 305 -10.35 -3.57 16.11
N LYS A 306 -10.68 -3.96 17.35
CA LYS A 306 -11.67 -3.22 18.16
C LYS A 306 -11.13 -1.85 18.50
N LEU A 307 -9.86 -1.80 18.93
CA LEU A 307 -9.16 -0.55 19.18
C LEU A 307 -9.13 0.30 17.90
N MET A 308 -8.80 -0.28 16.75
CA MET A 308 -8.82 0.47 15.47
C MET A 308 -10.20 1.05 15.13
N VAL A 309 -11.27 0.31 15.41
CA VAL A 309 -12.64 0.81 15.22
C VAL A 309 -12.94 1.95 16.19
N ASP A 310 -12.60 1.79 17.47
CA ASP A 310 -12.83 2.78 18.52
C ASP A 310 -12.03 4.08 18.28
N GLU A 311 -10.83 3.97 17.73
CA GLU A 311 -9.97 5.10 17.38
C GLU A 311 -10.41 5.84 16.10
N GLY A 312 -11.43 5.35 15.38
CA GLY A 312 -11.96 6.03 14.20
C GLY A 312 -11.20 5.73 12.89
N VAL A 313 -10.49 4.60 12.78
CA VAL A 313 -9.83 4.19 11.53
C VAL A 313 -10.82 4.07 10.38
N GLY A 314 -12.07 3.66 10.66
CA GLY A 314 -13.12 3.56 9.66
C GLY A 314 -13.46 4.90 8.99
N ASP A 315 -13.49 5.99 9.77
CA ASP A 315 -13.77 7.34 9.25
C ASP A 315 -12.65 7.81 8.33
N VAL A 316 -11.39 7.52 8.68
CA VAL A 316 -10.23 7.82 7.82
C VAL A 316 -10.28 7.02 6.52
N ILE A 317 -10.63 5.74 6.57
CA ILE A 317 -10.76 4.91 5.37
C ILE A 317 -11.78 5.54 4.42
N VAL A 318 -12.97 5.89 4.93
CA VAL A 318 -14.06 6.45 4.12
C VAL A 318 -13.68 7.82 3.57
N GLN A 319 -13.14 8.71 4.40
CA GLN A 319 -12.71 10.04 3.97
C GLN A 319 -11.62 9.92 2.89
N ALA A 320 -10.65 9.03 3.05
CA ALA A 320 -9.57 8.86 2.09
C ALA A 320 -10.04 8.22 0.78
N LEU A 321 -11.02 7.30 0.81
CA LEU A 321 -11.68 6.79 -0.40
C LEU A 321 -12.42 7.89 -1.17
N VAL A 322 -12.96 8.91 -0.47
CA VAL A 322 -13.64 10.03 -1.12
C VAL A 322 -12.65 11.04 -1.69
N ASP A 323 -11.60 11.39 -0.95
CA ASP A 323 -10.70 12.50 -1.29
C ASP A 323 -9.57 12.14 -2.28
N HIS A 324 -9.26 10.84 -2.46
CA HIS A 324 -8.13 10.40 -3.28
C HIS A 324 -8.56 9.55 -4.47
N ASP A 325 -7.89 9.76 -5.60
CA ASP A 325 -7.96 8.93 -6.81
C ASP A 325 -6.56 8.36 -7.19
N ASP A 326 -5.59 8.46 -6.28
CA ASP A 326 -4.25 7.93 -6.47
C ASP A 326 -4.23 6.39 -6.31
N ASP A 327 -3.67 5.69 -7.29
CA ASP A 327 -3.67 4.22 -7.35
C ASP A 327 -2.96 3.59 -6.14
N GLU A 328 -1.85 4.17 -5.71
CA GLU A 328 -1.07 3.63 -4.59
C GLU A 328 -1.83 3.80 -3.27
N ILE A 329 -2.40 4.98 -3.03
CA ILE A 329 -3.20 5.24 -1.82
C ILE A 329 -4.41 4.30 -1.77
N LEU A 330 -5.16 4.18 -2.87
CA LEU A 330 -6.36 3.34 -2.92
C LEU A 330 -6.02 1.86 -2.78
N ALA A 331 -4.87 1.41 -3.31
CA ALA A 331 -4.37 0.06 -3.08
C ALA A 331 -4.04 -0.20 -1.60
N PHE A 332 -3.36 0.74 -0.93
CA PHE A 332 -3.08 0.62 0.50
C PHE A 332 -4.35 0.65 1.35
N LEU A 333 -5.30 1.53 1.03
CA LEU A 333 -6.60 1.60 1.72
C LEU A 333 -7.39 0.31 1.57
N ALA A 334 -7.43 -0.24 0.36
CA ALA A 334 -8.09 -1.53 0.11
C ALA A 334 -7.44 -2.66 0.90
N SER A 335 -6.10 -2.70 0.97
CA SER A 335 -5.37 -3.68 1.77
C SER A 335 -5.69 -3.57 3.26
N LEU A 336 -5.58 -2.37 3.83
CA LEU A 336 -5.93 -2.10 5.23
C LEU A 336 -7.39 -2.50 5.52
N THR A 337 -8.32 -2.12 4.66
CA THR A 337 -9.75 -2.42 4.83
C THR A 337 -9.98 -3.93 4.81
N VAL A 338 -9.40 -4.65 3.85
CA VAL A 338 -9.51 -6.12 3.77
C VAL A 338 -8.97 -6.79 5.02
N GLN A 339 -7.79 -6.38 5.49
CA GLN A 339 -7.17 -6.96 6.69
C GLN A 339 -7.98 -6.66 7.95
N LEU A 340 -8.50 -5.44 8.09
CA LEU A 340 -9.37 -5.07 9.20
C LEU A 340 -10.66 -5.90 9.22
N LEU A 341 -11.32 -6.06 8.06
CA LEU A 341 -12.51 -6.90 7.94
C LEU A 341 -12.22 -8.37 8.26
N GLN A 342 -11.07 -8.89 7.83
CA GLN A 342 -10.66 -10.27 8.12
C GLN A 342 -10.30 -10.47 9.60
N ALA A 343 -9.73 -9.46 10.26
CA ALA A 343 -9.38 -9.50 11.68
C ALA A 343 -10.62 -9.59 12.59
N MET A 344 -11.74 -8.98 12.20
CA MET A 344 -12.99 -9.00 12.98
C MET A 344 -13.54 -10.41 13.21
N ARG A 345 -13.38 -11.33 12.24
CA ARG A 345 -13.86 -12.74 12.19
C ARG A 345 -15.38 -12.95 12.33
N ASP A 346 -16.08 -12.13 13.11
CA ASP A 346 -17.51 -12.18 13.34
C ASP A 346 -18.26 -11.46 12.19
N PRO A 347 -19.08 -12.20 11.41
CA PRO A 347 -19.89 -11.62 10.33
C PRO A 347 -20.81 -10.49 10.79
N THR A 348 -21.32 -10.53 12.03
CA THR A 348 -22.24 -9.52 12.55
C THR A 348 -21.52 -8.22 12.91
N ALA A 349 -20.35 -8.32 13.53
CA ALA A 349 -19.46 -7.19 13.77
C ALA A 349 -19.05 -6.50 12.45
N ILE A 350 -18.71 -7.28 11.42
CA ILE A 350 -18.41 -6.75 10.08
C ILE A 350 -19.61 -5.98 9.52
N ALA A 351 -20.82 -6.54 9.59
CA ALA A 351 -22.01 -5.88 9.08
C ALA A 351 -22.30 -4.55 9.81
N ALA A 352 -22.17 -4.54 11.14
CA ALA A 352 -22.33 -3.34 11.94
C ALA A 352 -21.28 -2.28 11.59
N PHE A 353 -20.00 -2.66 11.50
CA PHE A 353 -18.92 -1.75 11.12
C PHE A 353 -19.15 -1.11 9.76
N VAL A 354 -19.43 -1.92 8.74
CA VAL A 354 -19.67 -1.47 7.35
C VAL A 354 -20.80 -0.46 7.26
N GLN A 355 -21.87 -0.65 8.05
CA GLN A 355 -23.00 0.27 8.13
C GLN A 355 -22.63 1.56 8.85
N THR A 356 -22.01 1.45 10.04
CA THR A 356 -21.67 2.60 10.88
C THR A 356 -20.79 3.61 10.15
N ILE A 357 -19.79 3.14 9.40
CA ILE A 357 -18.83 4.02 8.72
C ILE A 357 -19.27 4.42 7.31
N ASN A 358 -20.41 3.92 6.81
CA ASN A 358 -20.85 4.11 5.42
C ASN A 358 -19.82 3.65 4.37
N LEU A 359 -19.19 2.49 4.59
CA LEU A 359 -18.13 1.99 3.69
C LEU A 359 -18.63 1.72 2.26
N LEU A 360 -19.82 1.14 2.13
CA LEU A 360 -20.37 0.72 0.84
C LEU A 360 -20.57 1.90 -0.15
N PRO A 361 -21.24 3.00 0.22
CA PRO A 361 -21.30 4.19 -0.64
C PRO A 361 -19.92 4.69 -1.09
N ALA A 362 -18.96 4.78 -0.17
CA ALA A 362 -17.62 5.29 -0.46
C ALA A 362 -16.86 4.41 -1.47
N VAL A 363 -16.89 3.08 -1.28
CA VAL A 363 -16.27 2.13 -2.23
C VAL A 363 -16.95 2.19 -3.59
N ARG A 364 -18.28 2.29 -3.63
CA ARG A 364 -19.06 2.39 -4.88
C ARG A 364 -18.68 3.63 -5.67
N GLU A 365 -18.61 4.78 -5.01
CA GLU A 365 -18.23 6.05 -5.64
C GLU A 365 -16.78 6.03 -6.12
N ALA A 366 -15.85 5.51 -5.31
CA ALA A 366 -14.45 5.35 -5.72
C ALA A 366 -14.31 4.45 -6.96
N MET A 367 -15.04 3.33 -7.02
CA MET A 367 -15.06 2.46 -8.21
C MET A 367 -15.67 3.17 -9.43
N ALA A 368 -16.75 3.93 -9.25
CA ALA A 368 -17.39 4.65 -10.35
C ALA A 368 -16.50 5.76 -10.91
N ARG A 369 -15.82 6.53 -10.06
CA ARG A 369 -14.84 7.56 -10.49
C ARG A 369 -13.66 6.94 -11.25
N ASN A 370 -13.24 5.74 -10.84
CA ASN A 370 -12.08 5.03 -11.37
C ASN A 370 -12.45 3.88 -12.32
N ALA A 371 -13.61 3.96 -12.99
CA ALA A 371 -14.15 2.86 -13.81
C ALA A 371 -13.25 2.40 -14.96
N GLN A 372 -12.26 3.21 -15.37
CA GLN A 372 -11.30 2.89 -16.44
C GLN A 372 -9.92 2.47 -15.89
N ASN A 373 -9.68 2.58 -14.58
CA ASN A 373 -8.40 2.22 -13.98
C ASN A 373 -8.48 0.82 -13.37
N GLU A 374 -8.04 -0.18 -14.14
CA GLU A 374 -8.08 -1.58 -13.72
C GLU A 374 -7.31 -1.87 -12.42
N SER A 375 -6.20 -1.18 -12.13
CA SER A 375 -5.43 -1.38 -10.90
C SER A 375 -6.24 -1.00 -9.65
N ILE A 376 -6.90 0.16 -9.71
CA ILE A 376 -7.80 0.64 -8.65
C ILE A 376 -9.00 -0.29 -8.51
N LEU A 377 -9.64 -0.65 -9.63
CA LEU A 377 -10.79 -1.57 -9.63
C LEU A 377 -10.43 -2.93 -9.02
N ALA A 378 -9.26 -3.48 -9.34
CA ALA A 378 -8.78 -4.72 -8.76
C ALA A 378 -8.57 -4.61 -7.25
N SER A 379 -8.05 -3.47 -6.77
CA SER A 379 -7.87 -3.21 -5.34
C SER A 379 -9.21 -3.09 -4.61
N LEU A 380 -10.14 -2.27 -5.10
CA LEU A 380 -11.46 -2.08 -4.51
C LEU A 380 -12.33 -3.34 -4.58
N ALA A 381 -12.22 -4.13 -5.65
CA ALA A 381 -12.92 -5.40 -5.79
C ALA A 381 -12.53 -6.43 -4.71
N LYS A 382 -11.32 -6.35 -4.13
CA LYS A 382 -10.93 -7.21 -3.00
C LYS A 382 -11.77 -6.93 -1.76
N ILE A 383 -12.10 -5.66 -1.49
CA ILE A 383 -13.00 -5.28 -0.39
C ILE A 383 -14.36 -5.94 -0.63
N LEU A 384 -14.92 -5.77 -1.83
CA LEU A 384 -16.21 -6.35 -2.18
C LEU A 384 -16.23 -7.87 -2.13
N ALA A 385 -15.14 -8.54 -2.53
CA ALA A 385 -15.04 -10.00 -2.46
C ALA A 385 -15.11 -10.53 -1.01
N VAL A 386 -14.47 -9.84 -0.06
CA VAL A 386 -14.59 -10.16 1.37
C VAL A 386 -16.02 -9.91 1.85
N LEU A 387 -16.59 -8.75 1.55
CA LEU A 387 -17.94 -8.39 1.99
C LEU A 387 -19.03 -9.31 1.41
N ALA A 388 -18.94 -9.65 0.12
CA ALA A 388 -19.88 -10.55 -0.55
C ALA A 388 -19.81 -11.99 -0.02
N SER A 389 -18.68 -12.37 0.60
CA SER A 389 -18.52 -13.66 1.26
C SER A 389 -19.08 -13.67 2.69
N THR A 390 -19.40 -12.49 3.24
CA THR A 390 -19.98 -12.32 4.58
C THR A 390 -21.51 -12.27 4.49
N LYS A 391 -22.17 -13.38 4.86
CA LYS A 391 -23.63 -13.58 4.73
C LYS A 391 -24.52 -12.39 5.15
N PRO A 392 -24.35 -11.76 6.33
CA PRO A 392 -25.19 -10.63 6.73
C PRO A 392 -24.93 -9.33 5.95
N VAL A 393 -23.78 -9.22 5.27
CA VAL A 393 -23.41 -8.04 4.48
C VAL A 393 -23.94 -8.14 3.05
N LEU A 394 -24.12 -9.35 2.52
CA LEU A 394 -24.55 -9.56 1.13
C LEU A 394 -25.83 -8.77 0.76
N PRO A 395 -26.91 -8.76 1.58
CA PRO A 395 -28.08 -7.93 1.29
C PRO A 395 -27.78 -6.43 1.28
N LEU A 396 -26.83 -5.97 2.11
CA LEU A 396 -26.42 -4.56 2.16
C LEU A 396 -25.68 -4.15 0.88
N LEU A 397 -24.83 -5.05 0.35
CA LEU A 397 -24.13 -4.83 -0.93
C LEU A 397 -25.14 -4.68 -2.08
N VAL A 398 -26.18 -5.51 -2.09
CA VAL A 398 -27.26 -5.41 -3.09
C VAL A 398 -28.04 -4.10 -2.92
N GLN A 399 -28.40 -3.72 -1.68
CA GLN A 399 -29.10 -2.47 -1.38
C GLN A 399 -28.28 -1.22 -1.75
N ALA A 400 -26.95 -1.32 -1.70
CA ALA A 400 -26.04 -0.26 -2.09
C ALA A 400 -25.86 -0.12 -3.62
N ASP A 401 -26.60 -0.88 -4.44
CA ASP A 401 -26.63 -0.76 -5.90
C ASP A 401 -25.25 -0.90 -6.58
N PHE A 402 -24.49 -1.93 -6.18
CA PHE A 402 -23.18 -2.22 -6.79
C PHE A 402 -23.26 -2.90 -8.16
N CYS A 403 -24.39 -3.52 -8.51
CA CYS A 403 -24.48 -4.33 -9.73
C CYS A 403 -24.19 -3.52 -11.01
N PRO A 404 -24.76 -2.32 -11.23
CA PRO A 404 -24.42 -1.50 -12.40
C PRO A 404 -22.94 -1.12 -12.46
N VAL A 405 -22.33 -0.78 -11.31
CA VAL A 405 -20.91 -0.38 -11.24
C VAL A 405 -20.00 -1.56 -11.58
N LEU A 406 -20.27 -2.74 -11.02
CA LEU A 406 -19.50 -3.95 -11.30
C LEU A 406 -19.58 -4.36 -12.77
N LEU A 407 -20.76 -4.26 -13.38
CA LEU A 407 -20.96 -4.58 -14.80
C LEU A 407 -20.25 -3.56 -15.70
N LEU A 408 -20.32 -2.26 -15.38
CA LEU A 408 -19.55 -1.23 -16.08
C LEU A 408 -18.04 -1.51 -15.97
N SER A 409 -17.55 -1.87 -14.79
CA SER A 409 -16.14 -2.24 -14.58
C SER A 409 -15.71 -3.42 -15.44
N LEU A 410 -16.57 -4.42 -15.67
CA LEU A 410 -16.24 -5.59 -16.51
C LEU A 410 -15.89 -5.20 -17.96
N HIS A 411 -16.45 -4.11 -18.49
CA HIS A 411 -16.13 -3.63 -19.84
C HIS A 411 -14.75 -2.95 -19.96
N HIS A 412 -14.11 -2.64 -18.83
CA HIS A 412 -12.85 -1.89 -18.78
C HIS A 412 -11.66 -2.70 -18.24
N VAL A 413 -11.86 -3.95 -17.86
CA VAL A 413 -10.82 -4.81 -17.29
C VAL A 413 -10.37 -5.88 -18.28
N GLN A 414 -9.08 -6.20 -18.27
CA GLN A 414 -8.50 -7.21 -19.15
C GLN A 414 -7.76 -8.31 -18.39
N LEU A 415 -7.32 -8.05 -17.15
CA LEU A 415 -6.60 -9.02 -16.35
C LEU A 415 -7.57 -10.07 -15.78
N PRO A 416 -7.32 -11.37 -16.00
CA PRO A 416 -8.19 -12.42 -15.49
C PRO A 416 -8.38 -12.36 -13.98
N ALA A 417 -7.36 -11.95 -13.22
CA ALA A 417 -7.46 -11.81 -11.77
C ALA A 417 -8.55 -10.80 -11.34
N THR A 418 -8.67 -9.67 -12.04
CA THR A 418 -9.70 -8.65 -11.78
C THR A 418 -11.08 -9.18 -12.16
N VAL A 419 -11.21 -9.78 -13.34
CA VAL A 419 -12.47 -10.36 -13.84
C VAL A 419 -12.97 -11.46 -12.90
N ARG A 420 -12.08 -12.31 -12.36
CA ARG A 420 -12.43 -13.32 -11.35
C ARG A 420 -13.05 -12.70 -10.11
N LEU A 421 -12.52 -11.60 -9.61
CA LEU A 421 -13.06 -10.90 -8.43
C LEU A 421 -14.44 -10.31 -8.73
N LEU A 422 -14.57 -9.55 -9.83
CA LEU A 422 -15.82 -8.89 -10.19
C LEU A 422 -16.96 -9.90 -10.44
N THR A 423 -16.68 -10.95 -11.23
CA THR A 423 -17.65 -12.02 -11.51
C THR A 423 -17.99 -12.83 -10.26
N ALA A 424 -17.04 -13.03 -9.33
CA ALA A 424 -17.33 -13.68 -8.06
C ALA A 424 -18.30 -12.85 -7.21
N VAL A 425 -18.11 -11.54 -7.12
CA VAL A 425 -19.02 -10.64 -6.38
C VAL A 425 -20.42 -10.67 -7.00
N LEU A 426 -20.54 -10.58 -8.33
CA LEU A 426 -21.82 -10.68 -9.04
C LEU A 426 -22.50 -12.04 -8.80
N TRP A 427 -21.75 -13.13 -8.79
CA TRP A 427 -22.29 -14.46 -8.51
C TRP A 427 -22.83 -14.57 -7.10
N LYS A 428 -22.08 -14.07 -6.11
CA LYS A 428 -22.54 -14.00 -4.72
C LYS A 428 -23.79 -13.14 -4.59
N ALA A 429 -23.86 -11.98 -5.26
CA ALA A 429 -25.06 -11.14 -5.28
C ALA A 429 -26.28 -11.91 -5.81
N CYS A 430 -26.12 -12.72 -6.86
CA CYS A 430 -27.20 -13.55 -7.42
C CYS A 430 -27.71 -14.66 -6.48
N LEU A 431 -27.03 -14.95 -5.36
CA LEU A 431 -27.58 -15.86 -4.34
C LEU A 431 -28.80 -15.25 -3.66
N ASP A 432 -28.85 -13.92 -3.55
CA ASP A 432 -29.99 -13.17 -3.06
C ASP A 432 -30.99 -12.84 -4.18
N GLN A 433 -32.29 -12.85 -3.88
CA GLN A 433 -33.34 -12.56 -4.87
C GLN A 433 -33.26 -11.12 -5.39
N ALA A 434 -33.04 -10.14 -4.52
CA ALA A 434 -32.90 -8.75 -4.94
C ALA A 434 -31.63 -8.56 -5.77
N GLY A 435 -30.56 -9.30 -5.45
CA GLY A 435 -29.34 -9.32 -6.26
C GLY A 435 -29.57 -9.86 -7.67
N ARG A 436 -30.35 -10.94 -7.84
CA ARG A 436 -30.74 -11.44 -9.17
C ARG A 436 -31.51 -10.40 -9.97
N VAL A 437 -32.46 -9.71 -9.34
CA VAL A 437 -33.22 -8.62 -9.97
C VAL A 437 -32.28 -7.50 -10.42
N ALA A 438 -31.37 -7.06 -9.55
CA ALA A 438 -30.43 -5.98 -9.85
C ALA A 438 -29.47 -6.33 -11.00
N VAL A 439 -28.88 -7.53 -10.99
CA VAL A 439 -27.99 -7.98 -12.07
C VAL A 439 -28.75 -8.10 -13.39
N PHE A 440 -29.97 -8.64 -13.39
CA PHE A 440 -30.78 -8.76 -14.60
C PHE A 440 -31.16 -7.39 -15.18
N GLN A 441 -31.66 -6.48 -14.35
CA GLN A 441 -32.08 -5.14 -14.77
C GLN A 441 -30.91 -4.27 -15.27
N ALA A 442 -29.72 -4.46 -14.72
CA ALA A 442 -28.52 -3.77 -15.14
C ALA A 442 -27.87 -4.33 -16.43
N GLY A 443 -28.53 -5.26 -17.14
CA GLY A 443 -28.01 -5.83 -18.37
C GLY A 443 -26.93 -6.90 -18.15
N GLY A 444 -26.87 -7.51 -16.96
CA GLY A 444 -25.80 -8.43 -16.60
C GLY A 444 -25.71 -9.70 -17.46
N VAL A 445 -26.79 -10.10 -18.13
CA VAL A 445 -26.79 -11.31 -18.97
C VAL A 445 -25.81 -11.18 -20.15
N ASP A 446 -25.87 -10.08 -20.90
CA ASP A 446 -24.98 -9.88 -22.05
C ASP A 446 -23.52 -9.73 -21.59
N ALA A 447 -23.26 -8.98 -20.51
CA ALA A 447 -21.92 -8.82 -19.95
C ALA A 447 -21.31 -10.15 -19.46
N LEU A 448 -22.10 -11.01 -18.80
CA LEU A 448 -21.63 -12.33 -18.37
C LEU A 448 -21.34 -13.26 -19.55
N ILE A 449 -22.13 -13.18 -20.62
CA ILE A 449 -21.88 -13.94 -21.86
C ILE A 449 -20.59 -13.44 -22.54
N GLU A 450 -20.39 -12.13 -22.59
CA GLU A 450 -19.16 -11.54 -23.11
C GLU A 450 -17.94 -12.04 -22.32
N MET A 451 -18.02 -12.11 -20.98
CA MET A 451 -16.94 -12.67 -20.16
C MET A 451 -16.68 -14.17 -20.43
N LEU A 452 -17.72 -14.98 -20.66
CA LEU A 452 -17.55 -16.39 -21.07
C LEU A 452 -16.77 -16.50 -22.39
N GLN A 453 -17.02 -15.58 -23.32
CA GLN A 453 -16.42 -15.58 -24.65
C GLN A 453 -14.99 -15.03 -24.67
N ASN A 454 -14.73 -14.00 -23.85
CA ASN A 454 -13.42 -13.34 -23.79
C ASN A 454 -12.40 -14.08 -22.91
N PHE A 455 -12.86 -14.88 -21.94
CA PHE A 455 -12.00 -15.63 -21.02
C PHE A 455 -12.22 -17.15 -21.07
N PRO A 456 -12.14 -17.80 -22.26
CA PRO A 456 -12.46 -19.22 -22.41
C PRO A 456 -11.46 -20.14 -21.70
N ASN A 457 -10.27 -19.65 -21.39
CA ASN A 457 -9.22 -20.43 -20.73
C ASN A 457 -9.17 -20.23 -19.20
N ASP A 458 -10.14 -19.52 -18.61
CA ASP A 458 -10.18 -19.25 -17.18
C ASP A 458 -11.34 -19.97 -16.50
N ALA A 459 -11.06 -21.14 -15.93
CA ALA A 459 -12.07 -21.96 -15.26
C ALA A 459 -12.81 -21.22 -14.13
N THR A 460 -12.17 -20.25 -13.46
CA THR A 460 -12.81 -19.49 -12.37
C THR A 460 -13.81 -18.48 -12.93
N VAL A 461 -13.45 -17.74 -13.98
CA VAL A 461 -14.37 -16.82 -14.66
C VAL A 461 -15.55 -17.59 -15.24
N LEU A 462 -15.28 -18.68 -15.95
CA LEU A 462 -16.31 -19.56 -16.53
C LEU A 462 -17.27 -20.09 -15.46
N ARG A 463 -16.74 -20.52 -14.31
CA ARG A 463 -17.54 -21.00 -13.18
C ARG A 463 -18.43 -19.90 -12.64
N ASN A 464 -17.86 -18.73 -12.35
CA ASN A 464 -18.59 -17.63 -11.75
C ASN A 464 -19.71 -17.13 -12.69
N CYS A 465 -19.41 -16.99 -13.99
CA CYS A 465 -20.40 -16.58 -14.99
C CYS A 465 -21.49 -17.63 -15.17
N SER A 466 -21.13 -18.91 -15.24
CA SER A 466 -22.10 -20.01 -15.31
C SER A 466 -23.01 -20.05 -14.08
N GLY A 467 -22.43 -19.83 -12.90
CA GLY A 467 -23.18 -19.74 -11.64
C GLY A 467 -24.17 -18.57 -11.60
N CYS A 468 -23.76 -17.38 -12.09
CA CYS A 468 -24.65 -16.23 -12.25
C CYS A 468 -25.82 -16.57 -13.20
N LEU A 469 -25.49 -17.02 -14.41
CA LEU A 469 -26.48 -17.31 -15.45
C LEU A 469 -27.44 -18.42 -15.04
N LEU A 470 -26.97 -19.44 -14.31
CA LEU A 470 -27.81 -20.49 -13.75
C LEU A 470 -28.87 -19.92 -12.82
N LEU A 471 -28.46 -19.05 -11.91
CA LEU A 471 -29.35 -18.42 -10.94
C LEU A 471 -30.35 -17.48 -11.64
N LEU A 472 -29.91 -16.72 -12.65
CA LEU A 472 -30.79 -15.84 -13.42
C LEU A 472 -31.79 -16.63 -14.28
N THR A 473 -31.38 -17.74 -14.91
CA THR A 473 -32.25 -18.55 -15.78
C THR A 473 -33.39 -19.23 -14.99
N ARG A 474 -33.21 -19.45 -13.68
CA ARG A 474 -34.28 -19.96 -12.81
C ARG A 474 -35.44 -18.98 -12.66
N ASP A 475 -35.14 -17.69 -12.66
CA ASP A 475 -36.14 -16.63 -12.44
C ASP A 475 -36.62 -16.00 -13.75
N TYR A 476 -35.77 -15.99 -14.78
CA TYR A 476 -36.01 -15.28 -16.03
C TYR A 476 -35.79 -16.18 -17.24
N ALA A 477 -36.87 -16.72 -17.81
CA ALA A 477 -36.82 -17.59 -18.99
C ALA A 477 -36.17 -16.91 -20.23
N ALA A 478 -36.20 -15.58 -20.30
CA ALA A 478 -35.55 -14.81 -21.36
C ALA A 478 -34.03 -15.04 -21.42
N VAL A 479 -33.38 -15.36 -20.29
CA VAL A 479 -31.93 -15.57 -20.21
C VAL A 479 -31.49 -16.71 -21.13
N GLY A 480 -32.21 -17.84 -21.13
CA GLY A 480 -31.91 -18.98 -22.00
C GLY A 480 -32.06 -18.63 -23.49
N GLN A 481 -33.02 -17.77 -23.84
CA GLN A 481 -33.18 -17.29 -25.21
C GLN A 481 -32.04 -16.34 -25.61
N THR A 482 -31.60 -15.44 -24.72
CA THR A 482 -30.46 -14.57 -24.95
C THR A 482 -29.18 -15.39 -25.14
N MET A 483 -28.92 -16.36 -24.26
CA MET A 483 -27.78 -17.28 -24.39
C MET A 483 -27.74 -17.98 -25.75
N MET A 484 -28.89 -18.44 -26.25
CA MET A 484 -28.99 -19.01 -27.60
C MET A 484 -28.66 -17.98 -28.69
N SER A 485 -29.26 -16.79 -28.62
CA SER A 485 -29.05 -15.75 -29.63
C SER A 485 -27.61 -15.22 -29.70
N ARG A 486 -26.88 -15.30 -28.58
CA ARG A 486 -25.50 -14.86 -28.44
C ARG A 486 -24.48 -16.01 -28.56
N LEU A 487 -24.91 -17.20 -28.93
CA LEU A 487 -24.06 -18.40 -29.05
C LEU A 487 -23.29 -18.75 -27.76
N ALA A 488 -23.87 -18.47 -26.60
CA ALA A 488 -23.25 -18.69 -25.29
C ALA A 488 -23.23 -20.16 -24.85
N LEU A 489 -23.97 -21.06 -25.51
CA LEU A 489 -23.94 -22.48 -25.17
C LEU A 489 -22.63 -23.17 -25.57
N SER A 490 -22.04 -22.78 -26.70
CA SER A 490 -20.75 -23.33 -27.16
C SER A 490 -19.66 -23.17 -26.10
N PRO A 491 -19.32 -21.95 -25.64
CA PRO A 491 -18.23 -21.79 -24.67
C PRO A 491 -18.49 -22.51 -23.34
N VAL A 492 -19.75 -22.74 -22.95
CA VAL A 492 -20.07 -23.54 -21.74
C VAL A 492 -19.82 -25.04 -21.98
N ILE A 493 -20.15 -25.56 -23.17
CA ILE A 493 -19.86 -26.97 -23.52
C ILE A 493 -18.35 -27.18 -23.70
N ASP A 494 -17.67 -26.27 -24.39
CA ASP A 494 -16.23 -26.31 -24.60
C ASP A 494 -15.48 -26.26 -23.25
N ALA A 495 -15.95 -25.43 -22.32
CA ALA A 495 -15.43 -25.36 -20.95
C ALA A 495 -15.54 -26.68 -20.19
N LEU A 496 -16.64 -27.44 -20.37
CA LEU A 496 -16.81 -28.75 -19.73
C LEU A 496 -15.81 -29.78 -20.26
N GLN A 497 -15.47 -29.74 -21.55
CA GLN A 497 -14.44 -30.60 -22.14
C GLN A 497 -13.05 -30.20 -21.64
N GLN A 498 -12.70 -28.92 -21.79
CA GLN A 498 -11.39 -28.39 -21.46
C GLN A 498 -11.05 -28.56 -19.96
N PHE A 499 -12.03 -28.33 -19.09
CA PHE A 499 -11.86 -28.34 -17.64
C PHE A 499 -12.66 -29.47 -16.98
N ALA A 500 -12.73 -30.63 -17.64
CA ALA A 500 -13.46 -31.80 -17.14
C ALA A 500 -13.01 -32.28 -15.74
N GLN A 501 -11.82 -31.88 -15.27
CA GLN A 501 -11.30 -32.17 -13.93
C GLN A 501 -11.64 -31.12 -12.86
N GLU A 502 -12.29 -30.02 -13.23
CA GLU A 502 -12.60 -28.91 -12.30
C GLU A 502 -14.04 -29.04 -11.77
N PRO A 503 -14.26 -29.72 -10.63
CA PRO A 503 -15.61 -30.06 -10.17
C PRO A 503 -16.45 -28.82 -9.90
N GLN A 504 -15.82 -27.74 -9.42
CA GLN A 504 -16.51 -26.49 -9.08
C GLN A 504 -17.11 -25.79 -10.30
N LEU A 505 -16.48 -25.90 -11.48
CA LEU A 505 -17.02 -25.40 -12.74
C LEU A 505 -18.16 -26.29 -13.22
N VAL A 506 -17.95 -27.61 -13.22
CA VAL A 506 -18.92 -28.59 -13.71
C VAL A 506 -20.26 -28.49 -12.98
N ILE A 507 -20.24 -28.35 -11.65
CA ILE A 507 -21.46 -28.24 -10.84
C ILE A 507 -22.24 -26.93 -11.08
N GLN A 508 -21.69 -25.97 -11.81
CA GLN A 508 -22.39 -24.75 -12.22
C GLN A 508 -22.78 -24.79 -13.71
N ALA A 509 -21.86 -25.20 -14.58
CA ALA A 509 -22.06 -25.27 -16.03
C ALA A 509 -23.06 -26.37 -16.43
N MET A 510 -22.99 -27.56 -15.81
CA MET A 510 -23.88 -28.67 -16.16
C MET A 510 -25.35 -28.37 -15.83
N PRO A 511 -25.69 -27.85 -14.61
CA PRO A 511 -27.07 -27.46 -14.32
C PRO A 511 -27.54 -26.26 -15.14
N LEU A 512 -26.65 -25.34 -15.52
CA LEU A 512 -26.99 -24.23 -16.43
C LEU A 512 -27.49 -24.78 -17.77
N LEU A 513 -26.70 -25.65 -18.41
CA LEU A 513 -27.08 -26.30 -19.67
C LEU A 513 -28.39 -27.08 -19.52
N GLN A 514 -28.55 -27.80 -18.40
CA GLN A 514 -29.77 -28.55 -18.12
C GLN A 514 -31.00 -27.64 -18.08
N VAL A 515 -30.94 -26.53 -17.34
CA VAL A 515 -32.08 -25.60 -17.20
C VAL A 515 -32.40 -24.95 -18.56
N VAL A 516 -31.39 -24.47 -19.28
CA VAL A 516 -31.59 -23.82 -20.59
C VAL A 516 -32.16 -24.81 -21.62
N CYS A 517 -31.65 -26.04 -21.68
CA CYS A 517 -32.16 -27.08 -22.59
C CYS A 517 -33.55 -27.60 -22.18
N ALA A 518 -33.89 -27.56 -20.90
CA ALA A 518 -35.22 -27.92 -20.41
C ALA A 518 -36.26 -26.89 -20.86
N GLN A 519 -35.92 -25.60 -20.78
CA GLN A 519 -36.79 -24.48 -21.12
C GLN A 519 -36.84 -24.18 -22.63
N ASN A 520 -35.79 -24.52 -23.40
CA ASN A 520 -35.68 -24.17 -24.81
C ASN A 520 -35.32 -25.40 -25.67
N ALA A 521 -36.26 -25.85 -26.49
CA ALA A 521 -36.05 -27.01 -27.38
C ALA A 521 -34.92 -26.76 -28.39
N ARG A 522 -34.74 -25.53 -28.89
CA ARG A 522 -33.63 -25.21 -29.82
C ARG A 522 -32.27 -25.32 -29.13
N ALA A 523 -32.18 -24.92 -27.86
CA ALA A 523 -30.98 -25.11 -27.06
C ALA A 523 -30.65 -26.60 -26.88
N ARG A 524 -31.69 -27.42 -26.64
CA ARG A 524 -31.52 -28.87 -26.51
C ARG A 524 -31.02 -29.50 -27.81
N HIS A 525 -31.62 -29.17 -28.95
CA HIS A 525 -31.14 -29.63 -30.25
C HIS A 525 -29.70 -29.17 -30.51
N TYR A 526 -29.40 -27.90 -30.24
CA TYR A 526 -28.04 -27.37 -30.36
C TYR A 526 -27.03 -28.17 -29.53
N ALA A 527 -27.33 -28.46 -28.26
CA ALA A 527 -26.47 -29.24 -27.38
C ALA A 527 -26.24 -30.67 -27.90
N VAL A 528 -27.27 -31.32 -28.44
CA VAL A 528 -27.16 -32.66 -29.07
C VAL A 528 -26.21 -32.62 -30.27
N ASP A 529 -26.26 -31.55 -31.07
CA ASP A 529 -25.47 -31.40 -32.29
C ASP A 529 -24.02 -30.93 -32.05
N HIS A 530 -23.73 -30.31 -30.89
CA HIS A 530 -22.42 -29.71 -30.56
C HIS A 530 -21.75 -30.42 -29.38
N ASP A 531 -21.50 -31.73 -29.53
CA ASP A 531 -20.64 -32.55 -28.67
C ASP A 531 -20.91 -32.52 -27.14
N ALA A 532 -22.13 -32.15 -26.72
CA ALA A 532 -22.48 -32.17 -25.30
C ALA A 532 -22.41 -33.59 -24.72
N PHE A 533 -22.75 -34.62 -25.50
CA PHE A 533 -22.59 -36.01 -25.05
C PHE A 533 -21.14 -36.36 -24.74
N ALA A 534 -20.21 -36.06 -25.66
CA ALA A 534 -18.79 -36.32 -25.47
C ALA A 534 -18.26 -35.59 -24.23
N ALA A 535 -18.63 -34.31 -24.07
CA ALA A 535 -18.25 -33.50 -22.91
C ALA A 535 -18.72 -34.12 -21.58
N VAL A 536 -19.99 -34.52 -21.51
CA VAL A 536 -20.59 -35.14 -20.31
C VAL A 536 -19.90 -36.46 -19.99
N MET A 537 -19.64 -37.29 -21.01
CA MET A 537 -18.98 -38.57 -20.82
C MET A 537 -17.54 -38.41 -20.30
N GLU A 538 -16.79 -37.46 -20.85
CA GLU A 538 -15.43 -37.15 -20.42
C GLU A 538 -15.39 -36.65 -18.97
N VAL A 539 -16.31 -35.75 -18.59
CA VAL A 539 -16.48 -35.27 -17.21
C VAL A 539 -16.75 -36.43 -16.26
N MET A 540 -17.71 -37.31 -16.60
CA MET A 540 -18.07 -38.46 -15.76
C MET A 540 -16.89 -39.42 -15.56
N GLN A 541 -16.11 -39.69 -16.61
CA GLN A 541 -14.92 -40.53 -16.50
C GLN A 541 -13.86 -39.91 -15.60
N LYS A 542 -13.55 -38.62 -15.80
CA LYS A 542 -12.48 -37.94 -15.04
C LYS A 542 -12.87 -37.63 -13.58
N GLN A 543 -14.17 -37.60 -13.26
CA GLN A 543 -14.71 -37.24 -11.94
C GLN A 543 -15.59 -38.34 -11.35
N MET A 544 -15.29 -39.62 -11.64
CA MET A 544 -16.07 -40.79 -11.20
C MET A 544 -16.30 -40.85 -9.68
N SER A 545 -15.40 -40.30 -8.87
CA SER A 545 -15.53 -40.29 -7.40
C SER A 545 -16.35 -39.12 -6.85
N ASN A 546 -16.69 -38.13 -7.67
CA ASN A 546 -17.36 -36.90 -7.25
C ASN A 546 -18.87 -37.01 -7.46
N GLU A 547 -19.59 -37.39 -6.40
CA GLU A 547 -21.04 -37.65 -6.48
C GLU A 547 -21.86 -36.47 -7.02
N PRO A 548 -21.69 -35.22 -6.56
CA PRO A 548 -22.40 -34.07 -7.14
C PRO A 548 -22.20 -33.93 -8.65
N VAL A 549 -20.97 -34.13 -9.14
CA VAL A 549 -20.63 -34.06 -10.57
C VAL A 549 -21.32 -35.17 -11.35
N ILE A 550 -21.29 -36.40 -10.84
CA ILE A 550 -21.95 -37.54 -11.48
C ILE A 550 -23.47 -37.33 -11.52
N HIS A 551 -24.06 -36.87 -10.42
CA HIS A 551 -25.50 -36.61 -10.36
C HIS A 551 -25.95 -35.54 -11.37
N CYS A 552 -25.26 -34.39 -11.47
CA CYS A 552 -25.63 -33.36 -12.43
C CYS A 552 -25.38 -33.81 -13.88
N SER A 553 -24.30 -34.57 -14.13
CA SER A 553 -23.97 -35.11 -15.45
C SER A 553 -25.04 -36.10 -15.94
N LEU A 554 -25.45 -37.05 -15.10
CA LEU A 554 -26.51 -37.99 -15.41
C LEU A 554 -27.87 -37.32 -15.59
N SER A 555 -28.17 -36.30 -14.78
CA SER A 555 -29.41 -35.54 -14.88
C SER A 555 -29.50 -34.78 -16.21
N PHE A 556 -28.40 -34.17 -16.65
CA PHE A 556 -28.32 -33.52 -17.95
C PHE A 556 -28.37 -34.53 -19.10
N LEU A 557 -27.67 -35.66 -18.99
CA LEU A 557 -27.73 -36.74 -19.98
C LEU A 557 -29.15 -37.28 -20.17
N LEU A 558 -29.87 -37.52 -19.08
CA LEU A 558 -31.27 -37.96 -19.11
C LEU A 558 -32.19 -36.95 -19.81
N LEU A 559 -31.93 -35.65 -19.66
CA LEU A 559 -32.65 -34.58 -20.36
C LEU A 559 -32.42 -34.63 -21.87
N LEU A 560 -31.17 -34.78 -22.31
CA LEU A 560 -30.84 -34.88 -23.74
C LEU A 560 -31.50 -36.10 -24.39
N LEU A 561 -31.53 -37.23 -23.66
CA LEU A 561 -32.23 -38.46 -24.05
C LEU A 561 -33.77 -38.36 -23.98
N GLY A 562 -34.32 -37.21 -23.64
CA GLY A 562 -35.76 -36.95 -23.71
C GLY A 562 -36.28 -36.69 -25.13
N THR A 563 -35.43 -36.81 -26.15
CA THR A 563 -35.77 -36.58 -27.57
C THR A 563 -35.24 -37.72 -28.44
N GLU A 564 -35.91 -38.01 -29.56
CA GLU A 564 -35.47 -39.02 -30.52
C GLU A 564 -34.08 -38.72 -31.10
N ASP A 565 -33.79 -37.46 -31.43
CA ASP A 565 -32.48 -37.04 -31.91
C ASP A 565 -31.39 -37.28 -30.85
N GLY A 566 -31.68 -36.97 -29.59
CA GLY A 566 -30.78 -37.24 -28.47
C GLY A 566 -30.52 -38.73 -28.28
N ILE A 567 -31.54 -39.58 -28.38
CA ILE A 567 -31.39 -41.06 -28.32
C ILE A 567 -30.54 -41.55 -29.50
N ARG A 568 -30.81 -41.07 -30.71
CA ARG A 568 -30.05 -41.44 -31.92
C ARG A 568 -28.58 -41.04 -31.80
N LYS A 569 -28.29 -39.81 -31.39
CA LYS A 569 -26.91 -39.33 -31.18
C LYS A 569 -26.22 -40.11 -30.07
N ALA A 570 -26.88 -40.32 -28.94
CA ALA A 570 -26.33 -41.11 -27.84
C ALA A 570 -25.97 -42.55 -28.25
N ARG A 571 -26.75 -43.18 -29.13
CA ARG A 571 -26.43 -44.51 -29.68
C ARG A 571 -25.25 -44.51 -30.63
N SER A 572 -24.98 -43.39 -31.29
CA SER A 572 -23.77 -43.24 -32.11
C SER A 572 -22.51 -43.06 -31.27
N GLU A 573 -22.63 -42.69 -29.99
CA GLU A 573 -21.52 -42.60 -29.04
C GLU A 573 -21.16 -43.98 -28.47
N THR A 574 -20.03 -44.55 -28.90
CA THR A 574 -19.60 -45.90 -28.51
C THR A 574 -19.30 -46.04 -27.01
N ASN A 575 -18.95 -44.94 -26.34
CA ASN A 575 -18.48 -44.95 -24.95
C ASN A 575 -19.59 -44.81 -23.91
N ILE A 576 -20.84 -44.50 -24.30
CA ILE A 576 -21.90 -44.18 -23.34
C ILE A 576 -22.26 -45.37 -22.44
N ILE A 577 -22.47 -46.56 -23.01
CA ILE A 577 -22.85 -47.77 -22.26
C ILE A 577 -21.72 -48.27 -21.34
N PRO A 578 -20.44 -48.35 -21.79
CA PRO A 578 -19.33 -48.67 -20.91
C PRO A 578 -19.25 -47.77 -19.67
N ILE A 579 -19.28 -46.45 -19.86
CA ILE A 579 -19.15 -45.49 -18.75
C ILE A 579 -20.35 -45.58 -17.81
N LEU A 580 -21.58 -45.70 -18.32
CA LEU A 580 -22.76 -45.89 -17.47
C LEU A 580 -22.66 -47.17 -16.62
N SER A 581 -22.05 -48.23 -17.15
CA SER A 581 -21.85 -49.48 -16.41
C SER A 581 -20.77 -49.34 -15.33
N GLU A 582 -19.74 -48.53 -15.59
CA GLU A 582 -18.72 -48.17 -14.60
C GLU A 582 -19.33 -47.35 -13.46
N VAL A 583 -20.12 -46.33 -13.78
CA VAL A 583 -20.86 -45.51 -12.80
C VAL A 583 -21.81 -46.37 -11.96
N GLU A 584 -22.56 -47.27 -12.60
CA GLU A 584 -23.47 -48.19 -11.91
C GLU A 584 -22.72 -49.10 -10.92
N THR A 585 -21.54 -49.59 -11.33
CA THR A 585 -20.69 -50.43 -10.48
C THR A 585 -20.14 -49.63 -9.30
N TYR A 586 -19.65 -48.41 -9.55
CA TYR A 586 -19.06 -47.54 -8.54
C TYR A 586 -20.11 -47.06 -7.51
N TYR A 587 -21.30 -46.67 -7.98
CA TYR A 587 -22.39 -46.12 -7.16
C TYR A 587 -23.50 -47.13 -6.85
N LYS A 588 -23.21 -48.44 -6.85
CA LYS A 588 -24.22 -49.51 -6.65
C LYS A 588 -25.06 -49.36 -5.38
N ALA A 589 -24.50 -48.75 -4.33
CA ALA A 589 -25.19 -48.50 -3.06
C ALA A 589 -25.97 -47.17 -3.02
N ASN A 590 -25.72 -46.26 -3.96
CA ASN A 590 -26.41 -44.97 -4.06
C ASN A 590 -27.65 -45.11 -4.97
N LEU A 591 -28.81 -45.32 -4.35
CA LEU A 591 -30.07 -45.59 -5.05
C LEU A 591 -30.49 -44.46 -6.02
N ASN A 592 -30.11 -43.21 -5.73
CA ASN A 592 -30.43 -42.07 -6.59
C ASN A 592 -29.65 -42.14 -7.90
N VAL A 593 -28.34 -42.30 -7.82
CA VAL A 593 -27.47 -42.43 -8.99
C VAL A 593 -27.83 -43.69 -9.79
N PHE A 594 -28.00 -44.83 -9.09
CA PHE A 594 -28.38 -46.09 -9.70
C PHE A 594 -29.71 -46.02 -10.47
N GLY A 595 -30.72 -45.36 -9.88
CA GLY A 595 -32.04 -45.17 -10.51
C GLY A 595 -31.96 -44.35 -11.80
N ILE A 596 -31.16 -43.28 -11.82
CA ILE A 596 -30.97 -42.45 -13.03
C ILE A 596 -30.24 -43.25 -14.11
N VAL A 597 -29.17 -43.97 -13.78
CA VAL A 597 -28.42 -44.81 -14.74
C VAL A 597 -29.32 -45.90 -15.34
N SER A 598 -30.10 -46.58 -14.51
CA SER A 598 -31.05 -47.61 -14.96
C SER A 598 -32.06 -47.02 -15.96
N THR A 599 -32.61 -45.85 -15.65
CA THR A 599 -33.55 -45.14 -16.53
C THR A 599 -32.91 -44.78 -17.88
N ILE A 600 -31.67 -44.29 -17.85
CA ILE A 600 -30.91 -43.97 -19.07
C ILE A 600 -30.68 -45.22 -19.93
N LYS A 601 -30.26 -46.35 -19.34
CA LYS A 601 -30.05 -47.61 -20.06
C LYS A 601 -31.34 -48.12 -20.71
N VAL A 602 -32.47 -48.07 -20.00
CA VAL A 602 -33.78 -48.46 -20.55
C VAL A 602 -34.18 -47.58 -21.73
N ARG A 603 -33.96 -46.25 -21.66
CA ARG A 603 -34.24 -45.35 -22.80
C ARG A 603 -33.38 -45.65 -24.02
N LEU A 604 -32.09 -45.94 -23.81
CA LEU A 604 -31.19 -46.31 -24.90
C LEU A 604 -31.57 -47.64 -25.54
N GLN A 605 -32.23 -48.55 -24.81
CA GLN A 605 -32.70 -49.86 -25.32
C GLN A 605 -34.10 -49.81 -25.97
N SER A 606 -35.01 -48.98 -25.45
CA SER A 606 -36.44 -49.00 -25.84
C SER A 606 -36.77 -48.42 -27.21
N GLY A 607 -35.95 -47.52 -27.78
CA GLY A 607 -36.16 -47.00 -29.15
C GLY A 607 -35.60 -47.90 -30.26
N ALA A 608 -35.26 -49.17 -29.98
CA ALA A 608 -34.61 -50.11 -30.91
C ALA A 608 -35.61 -51.04 -31.63
N MET A 609 -36.91 -50.71 -31.58
CA MET A 609 -37.96 -51.38 -32.34
C MET A 609 -38.44 -50.51 -33.49
#